data_AF-A0A936S9A7-F1
#
_entry.id   AF-A0A936S9A7-F1
#
_cell.length_a   1.000
_cell.length_b   1.000
_cell.length_c   1.000
_cell.angle_alpha   90.00
_cell.angle_beta   90.00
_cell.angle_gamma   90.00
#
_symmetry.space_group_name_H-M   'P 1'
#
loop_
_entity.id
_entity.type
_entity.pdbx_description
1 polymer ?
#
loop_
_entity_poly.entity_id
_entity_poly.type
_entity_poly.pdbx_seq_one_letter_code
_entity_poly.pdbx_strand_id
1 'polypeptide(L)'
;MDRQIRGRVRAKCRSRASYGRWVWRTPDNPGLSGERQTYSVAWSYRYGPSYRFHCKNPTRIDDGKFYGCGIFDMKANIILMIEALSYISKIGVRPPCPINILLSCDEEVGSHTGREIVEREAANAELCLVFEPSAEGRVKTGRKGTGQYLLKAHGSPAHAGLEPEKGVNAVSEIAKQVERIHAIARPDIGTTVNVCTISGGTTSNVIPAYGQCEIDVRFTTMSEAERVDSCLRSLPPFDERVRLELCGAINRPPLERTPQVAALFEKAKAIAQSFDYAIDEVQVGGASDGNFVAALGVPIIDGLGLAGTGAHMLTEHIMVGDIPDRATLVTHLIATAARQR
;
A
#
# COMPACT_ATOMS: atom_id res chain seq x y z
N MET A 1 -43.48 -10.28 -22.36
CA MET A 1 -43.77 -10.58 -20.95
C MET A 1 -42.49 -11.15 -20.33
N ASP A 2 -41.43 -10.39 -20.07
CA ASP A 2 -41.26 -9.04 -19.54
C ASP A 2 -40.96 -9.04 -18.02
N ARG A 3 -39.66 -9.12 -17.70
CA ARG A 3 -38.91 -8.20 -16.80
C ARG A 3 -37.51 -8.76 -16.56
N GLN A 4 -36.59 -8.44 -17.48
CA GLN A 4 -35.14 -8.52 -17.22
C GLN A 4 -34.81 -7.68 -15.99
N ILE A 5 -34.23 -8.31 -14.98
CA ILE A 5 -33.69 -7.66 -13.78
C ILE A 5 -32.55 -6.74 -14.22
N ARG A 6 -32.88 -5.47 -14.48
CA ARG A 6 -31.91 -4.38 -14.64
C ARG A 6 -31.45 -3.94 -13.26
N GLY A 7 -30.41 -4.57 -12.72
CA GLY A 7 -29.57 -3.92 -11.72
C GLY A 7 -28.92 -2.69 -12.37
N ARG A 8 -29.34 -1.48 -12.02
CA ARG A 8 -28.70 -0.25 -12.53
C ARG A 8 -27.32 -0.11 -11.90
N VAL A 9 -26.29 -0.57 -12.60
CA VAL A 9 -24.91 -0.09 -12.40
C VAL A 9 -24.89 1.38 -12.83
N ARG A 10 -24.99 2.31 -11.86
CA ARG A 10 -24.87 3.75 -12.14
C ARG A 10 -23.41 4.14 -12.11
N ALA A 11 -22.74 4.13 -13.26
CA ALA A 11 -21.46 4.78 -13.44
C ALA A 11 -21.67 6.31 -13.46
N LYS A 12 -21.08 7.04 -12.51
CA LYS A 12 -20.85 8.49 -12.64
C LYS A 12 -19.37 8.68 -12.92
N CYS A 13 -18.99 8.63 -14.19
CA CYS A 13 -17.67 9.05 -14.65
C CYS A 13 -17.70 10.58 -14.84
N ARG A 14 -16.93 11.33 -14.04
CA ARG A 14 -16.70 12.76 -14.26
C ARG A 14 -15.19 13.04 -14.14
N SER A 15 -14.61 13.40 -15.29
CA SER A 15 -13.29 14.01 -15.55
C SER A 15 -11.99 13.23 -15.21
N ARG A 16 -10.89 13.67 -15.84
CA ARG A 16 -9.59 12.99 -16.12
C ARG A 16 -8.71 12.54 -14.93
N ALA A 17 -9.28 12.36 -13.74
CA ALA A 17 -8.66 11.67 -12.61
C ALA A 17 -9.75 11.00 -11.77
N SER A 18 -10.69 10.31 -12.44
CA SER A 18 -11.91 9.83 -11.79
C SER A 18 -11.68 8.47 -11.14
N TYR A 19 -11.67 8.44 -9.80
CA TYR A 19 -11.90 7.24 -9.01
C TYR A 19 -13.26 6.64 -9.40
N GLY A 20 -13.25 5.39 -9.82
CA GLY A 20 -14.48 4.64 -10.08
C GLY A 20 -15.05 4.11 -8.78
N ARG A 21 -16.11 4.73 -8.25
CA ARG A 21 -16.89 4.13 -7.16
C ARG A 21 -17.89 3.14 -7.75
N TRP A 22 -17.66 1.85 -7.53
CA TRP A 22 -18.58 0.79 -7.94
C TRP A 22 -19.25 0.23 -6.69
N VAL A 23 -20.43 0.74 -6.38
CA VAL A 23 -21.21 0.21 -5.26
C VAL A 23 -22.05 -0.95 -5.76
N TRP A 24 -21.72 -2.18 -5.37
CA TRP A 24 -22.60 -3.31 -5.58
C TRP A 24 -23.68 -3.27 -4.48
N ARG A 25 -24.85 -2.72 -4.82
CA ARG A 25 -26.02 -2.75 -3.94
C ARG A 25 -26.96 -3.83 -4.43
N THR A 26 -27.30 -4.79 -3.58
CA THR A 26 -28.44 -5.68 -3.84
C THR A 26 -29.68 -4.82 -4.10
N PRO A 27 -30.53 -5.15 -5.09
CA PRO A 27 -31.67 -4.32 -5.51
C PRO A 27 -32.65 -3.91 -4.39
N ASP A 28 -32.71 -4.67 -3.29
CA ASP A 28 -33.71 -4.52 -2.24
C ASP A 28 -33.26 -3.71 -1.01
N ASN A 29 -32.08 -3.08 -1.00
CA ASN A 29 -31.62 -2.27 0.15
C ASN A 29 -31.29 -0.81 -0.24
N PRO A 30 -32.31 0.05 -0.41
CA PRO A 30 -32.11 1.48 -0.67
C PRO A 30 -31.73 2.20 0.63
N GLY A 31 -30.47 2.09 1.03
CA GLY A 31 -29.84 3.01 1.99
C GLY A 31 -30.41 2.97 3.40
N LEU A 32 -29.96 2.01 4.21
CA LEU A 32 -29.92 2.20 5.65
C LEU A 32 -28.62 2.92 6.00
N SER A 33 -28.72 4.23 6.24
CA SER A 33 -27.72 4.96 7.01
C SER A 33 -27.65 4.33 8.41
N GLY A 34 -26.68 3.45 8.65
CA GLY A 34 -26.49 2.78 9.93
C GLY A 34 -26.05 1.30 9.86
N GLU A 35 -26.18 0.64 8.69
CA GLU A 35 -25.70 -0.74 8.54
C GLU A 35 -24.21 -0.78 8.15
N ARG A 36 -23.40 -1.58 8.87
CA ARG A 36 -21.99 -1.80 8.56
C ARG A 36 -21.85 -2.59 7.24
N GLN A 37 -20.84 -2.26 6.44
CA GLN A 37 -20.68 -2.77 5.07
C GLN A 37 -19.41 -3.63 4.95
N THR A 38 -19.40 -4.70 4.16
CA THR A 38 -18.14 -5.33 3.75
C THR A 38 -17.51 -4.52 2.65
N TYR A 39 -16.20 -4.29 2.78
CA TYR A 39 -15.44 -3.46 1.86
C TYR A 39 -14.41 -4.31 1.13
N SER A 40 -14.38 -4.19 -0.20
CA SER A 40 -13.34 -4.78 -1.04
C SER A 40 -12.58 -3.65 -1.71
N VAL A 41 -11.29 -3.54 -1.39
CA VAL A 41 -10.37 -2.64 -2.10
C VAL A 41 -9.69 -3.46 -3.19
N ALA A 42 -9.83 -2.99 -4.42
CA ALA A 42 -9.00 -3.39 -5.52
C ALA A 42 -8.36 -2.13 -6.13
N TRP A 43 -7.44 -2.32 -7.04
CA TRP A 43 -6.54 -1.29 -7.56
C TRP A 43 -6.64 -1.26 -9.07
N SER A 44 -6.38 -0.13 -9.72
CA SER A 44 -5.95 -0.10 -11.12
C SER A 44 -5.40 1.28 -11.46
N TYR A 45 -4.08 1.42 -11.59
CA TYR A 45 -3.38 1.83 -12.82
C TYR A 45 -1.90 2.12 -12.51
N ARG A 46 -0.99 1.76 -13.45
CA ARG A 46 0.44 2.11 -13.39
C ARG A 46 0.73 3.26 -14.35
N TYR A 47 1.39 4.32 -13.88
CA TYR A 47 1.90 5.40 -14.73
C TYR A 47 3.27 5.03 -15.30
N GLY A 48 3.31 4.95 -16.62
CA GLY A 48 4.46 4.73 -17.48
C GLY A 48 3.90 4.56 -18.89
N PRO A 49 4.58 4.97 -19.97
CA PRO A 49 4.04 4.79 -21.32
C PRO A 49 3.83 3.29 -21.51
N SER A 50 2.57 2.84 -21.43
CA SER A 50 2.15 1.44 -21.48
C SER A 50 2.70 0.74 -22.72
N TYR A 51 2.95 1.51 -23.78
CA TYR A 51 3.65 1.11 -24.98
C TYR A 51 5.11 0.65 -24.77
N ARG A 52 5.93 1.32 -23.96
CA ARG A 52 7.37 0.95 -23.82
C ARG A 52 7.62 -0.29 -22.96
N PHE A 53 6.72 -0.60 -22.03
CA PHE A 53 6.81 -1.80 -21.18
C PHE A 53 6.15 -3.04 -21.81
N HIS A 54 5.06 -2.89 -22.57
CA HIS A 54 4.45 -4.01 -23.30
C HIS A 54 5.44 -4.67 -24.28
N CYS A 55 6.32 -3.89 -24.90
CA CYS A 55 7.37 -4.44 -25.77
C CYS A 55 8.42 -5.28 -25.01
N LYS A 56 8.57 -5.08 -23.70
CA LYS A 56 9.63 -5.70 -22.87
C LYS A 56 9.11 -6.82 -21.95
N ASN A 57 7.81 -6.84 -21.66
CA ASN A 57 7.12 -7.96 -21.00
C ASN A 57 5.80 -8.26 -21.73
N PRO A 58 5.84 -8.97 -22.87
CA PRO A 58 4.64 -9.31 -23.63
C PRO A 58 3.77 -10.29 -22.86
N THR A 59 2.46 -10.12 -22.98
CA THR A 59 1.46 -11.04 -22.44
C THR A 59 1.65 -12.42 -23.04
N ARG A 60 1.93 -13.43 -22.19
CA ARG A 60 2.14 -14.81 -22.62
C ARG A 60 1.89 -15.79 -21.48
N ILE A 61 1.54 -17.03 -21.83
CA ILE A 61 1.45 -18.14 -20.88
C ILE A 61 2.53 -19.16 -21.26
N ASP A 62 3.31 -19.59 -20.28
CA ASP A 62 4.44 -20.49 -20.47
C ASP A 62 4.75 -21.22 -19.16
N ASP A 63 4.93 -22.53 -19.22
CA ASP A 63 5.19 -23.40 -18.06
C ASP A 63 4.30 -23.12 -16.83
N GLY A 64 2.98 -22.99 -17.06
CA GLY A 64 2.01 -22.74 -16.00
C GLY A 64 2.06 -21.33 -15.38
N LYS A 65 2.82 -20.41 -15.97
CA LYS A 65 2.92 -19.01 -15.56
C LYS A 65 2.27 -18.10 -16.59
N PHE A 66 1.51 -17.11 -16.13
CA PHE A 66 0.94 -16.08 -16.99
C PHE A 66 1.65 -14.76 -16.74
N TYR A 67 2.39 -14.29 -17.74
CA TYR A 67 3.19 -13.07 -17.70
C TYR A 67 2.43 -11.88 -18.28
N GLY A 68 2.73 -10.69 -17.77
CA GLY A 68 2.26 -9.42 -18.31
C GLY A 68 2.38 -8.28 -17.30
N CYS A 69 2.52 -7.06 -17.80
CA CYS A 69 2.63 -5.89 -16.93
C CYS A 69 1.34 -5.63 -16.13
N GLY A 70 1.49 -5.66 -14.80
CA GLY A 70 0.43 -5.53 -13.82
C GLY A 70 -0.46 -6.77 -13.72
N ILE A 71 -0.03 -7.93 -14.23
CA ILE A 71 -0.82 -9.15 -14.14
C ILE A 71 -0.88 -9.65 -12.70
N PHE A 72 0.25 -9.61 -12.00
CA PHE A 72 0.35 -9.98 -10.59
C PHE A 72 -0.06 -8.80 -9.72
N ASP A 73 0.35 -7.58 -10.11
CA ASP A 73 0.09 -6.34 -9.39
C ASP A 73 -0.71 -5.31 -10.21
N MET A 74 -2.03 -5.30 -10.15
CA MET A 74 -2.88 -6.38 -9.65
C MET A 74 -4.12 -6.62 -10.53
N LYS A 75 -3.99 -6.44 -11.84
CA LYS A 75 -5.09 -6.57 -12.81
C LYS A 75 -5.77 -7.93 -12.75
N ALA A 76 -5.02 -9.03 -12.65
CA ALA A 76 -5.65 -10.36 -12.55
C ALA A 76 -6.44 -10.51 -11.26
N ASN A 77 -6.02 -9.85 -10.17
CA ASN A 77 -6.71 -9.92 -8.89
C ASN A 77 -8.00 -9.07 -8.86
N ILE A 78 -8.07 -7.99 -9.66
CA ILE A 78 -9.34 -7.28 -9.92
C ILE A 78 -10.33 -8.24 -10.59
N ILE A 79 -9.87 -8.95 -11.63
CA ILE A 79 -10.71 -9.90 -12.37
C ILE A 79 -11.14 -11.05 -11.46
N LEU A 80 -10.23 -11.58 -10.64
CA LEU A 80 -10.54 -12.59 -9.61
C LEU A 80 -11.69 -12.15 -8.70
N MET A 81 -11.62 -10.93 -8.17
CA MET A 81 -12.67 -10.36 -7.32
C MET A 81 -14.00 -10.19 -8.07
N ILE A 82 -13.97 -9.67 -9.30
CA ILE A 82 -15.17 -9.47 -10.12
C ILE A 82 -15.83 -10.81 -10.46
N GLU A 83 -15.06 -11.82 -10.85
CA GLU A 83 -15.57 -13.14 -11.19
C GLU A 83 -16.15 -13.85 -9.96
N ALA A 84 -15.53 -13.72 -8.79
CA ALA A 84 -16.08 -14.24 -7.54
C ALA A 84 -17.47 -13.63 -7.24
N LEU A 85 -17.61 -12.30 -7.37
CA LEU A 85 -18.89 -11.61 -7.18
C LEU A 85 -19.94 -12.00 -8.23
N SER A 86 -19.52 -12.12 -9.49
CA SER A 86 -20.35 -12.59 -10.60
C SER A 86 -20.90 -14.00 -10.32
N TYR A 87 -20.03 -14.89 -9.84
CA TYR A 87 -20.40 -16.24 -9.46
C TYR A 87 -21.38 -16.28 -8.29
N ILE A 88 -21.12 -15.55 -7.19
CA ILE A 88 -22.03 -15.41 -6.04
C ILE A 88 -23.42 -14.96 -6.49
N SER A 89 -23.47 -13.94 -7.36
CA SER A 89 -24.72 -13.44 -7.93
C SER A 89 -25.43 -14.50 -8.76
N LYS A 90 -24.70 -15.26 -9.59
CA LYS A 90 -25.25 -16.32 -10.45
C LYS A 90 -25.87 -17.47 -9.66
N ILE A 91 -25.27 -17.86 -8.53
CA ILE A 91 -25.79 -18.94 -7.66
C ILE A 91 -26.85 -18.45 -6.67
N GLY A 92 -27.18 -17.16 -6.66
CA GLY A 92 -28.22 -16.59 -5.81
C GLY A 92 -27.87 -16.50 -4.32
N VAL A 93 -26.58 -16.61 -3.97
CA VAL A 93 -26.12 -16.44 -2.59
C VAL A 93 -26.10 -14.96 -2.25
N ARG A 94 -26.69 -14.61 -1.10
CA ARG A 94 -26.68 -13.25 -0.57
C ARG A 94 -25.55 -13.12 0.45
N PRO A 95 -24.56 -12.24 0.23
CA PRO A 95 -23.56 -11.93 1.25
C PRO A 95 -24.22 -11.43 2.54
N PRO A 96 -23.60 -11.64 3.71
CA PRO A 96 -24.19 -11.30 5.00
C PRO A 96 -24.31 -9.78 5.24
N CYS A 97 -23.65 -8.96 4.42
CA CYS A 97 -23.70 -7.50 4.47
C CYS A 97 -23.44 -6.90 3.08
N PRO A 98 -23.79 -5.62 2.85
CA PRO A 98 -23.55 -4.95 1.56
C PRO A 98 -22.06 -4.95 1.18
N ILE A 99 -21.76 -4.98 -0.12
CA ILE A 99 -20.38 -4.98 -0.63
C ILE A 99 -20.09 -3.67 -1.35
N ASN A 100 -19.04 -2.98 -0.92
CA ASN A 100 -18.47 -1.85 -1.65
C ASN A 100 -17.20 -2.26 -2.35
N ILE A 101 -17.05 -1.88 -3.62
CA ILE A 101 -15.81 -2.03 -4.36
C ILE A 101 -15.21 -0.65 -4.58
N LEU A 102 -13.96 -0.47 -4.16
CA LEU A 102 -13.17 0.70 -4.51
C LEU A 102 -11.99 0.28 -5.36
N LEU A 103 -11.80 1.01 -6.46
CA LEU A 103 -10.65 0.91 -7.34
C LEU A 103 -9.86 2.23 -7.26
N SER A 104 -8.69 2.21 -6.63
CA SER A 104 -7.77 3.35 -6.58
C SER A 104 -6.86 3.38 -7.81
N CYS A 105 -6.44 4.58 -8.22
CA CYS A 105 -5.65 4.80 -9.44
C CYS A 105 -4.24 5.38 -9.17
N ASP A 106 -3.89 5.64 -7.91
CA ASP A 106 -2.66 6.34 -7.52
C ASP A 106 -1.90 5.64 -6.38
N GLU A 107 -2.23 4.38 -6.08
CA GLU A 107 -1.57 3.60 -5.01
C GLU A 107 -0.06 3.49 -5.25
N GLU A 108 0.36 3.20 -6.49
CA GLU A 108 1.77 3.04 -6.88
C GLU A 108 2.61 4.30 -6.68
N VAL A 109 1.95 5.45 -6.56
CA VAL A 109 2.58 6.74 -6.33
C VAL A 109 2.27 7.29 -4.94
N GLY A 110 1.82 6.44 -4.01
CA GLY A 110 1.63 6.80 -2.60
C GLY A 110 0.25 7.33 -2.22
N SER A 111 -0.76 7.17 -3.11
CA SER A 111 -2.18 7.42 -2.82
C SER A 111 -2.55 8.86 -2.43
N HIS A 112 -1.81 9.85 -2.94
CA HIS A 112 -1.96 11.27 -2.59
C HIS A 112 -3.38 11.83 -2.76
N THR A 113 -4.12 11.33 -3.75
CA THR A 113 -5.51 11.70 -4.03
C THR A 113 -6.51 10.61 -3.63
N GLY A 114 -6.06 9.36 -3.55
CA GLY A 114 -6.90 8.20 -3.25
C GLY A 114 -7.14 7.99 -1.77
N ARG A 115 -6.19 8.41 -0.92
CA ARG A 115 -6.23 8.19 0.53
C ARG A 115 -7.55 8.65 1.16
N GLU A 116 -7.96 9.90 0.93
CA GLU A 116 -9.19 10.44 1.53
C GLU A 116 -10.42 9.62 1.12
N ILE A 117 -10.43 9.11 -0.11
CA ILE A 117 -11.54 8.30 -0.63
C ILE A 117 -11.53 6.91 0.02
N VAL A 118 -10.36 6.29 0.14
CA VAL A 118 -10.19 5.00 0.84
C VAL A 118 -10.65 5.14 2.29
N GLU A 119 -10.14 6.13 3.01
CA GLU A 119 -10.46 6.33 4.42
C GLU A 119 -11.97 6.62 4.62
N ARG A 120 -12.55 7.53 3.83
CA ARG A 120 -13.97 7.88 3.91
C ARG A 120 -14.88 6.67 3.69
N GLU A 121 -14.59 5.87 2.67
CA GLU A 121 -15.46 4.76 2.30
C GLU A 121 -15.25 3.54 3.20
N ALA A 122 -14.05 3.37 3.79
CA ALA A 122 -13.74 2.30 4.73
C ALA A 122 -14.15 2.60 6.18
N ALA A 123 -14.38 3.87 6.55
CA ALA A 123 -14.68 4.26 7.94
C ALA A 123 -15.85 3.52 8.60
N ASN A 124 -16.83 3.06 7.82
CA ASN A 124 -17.99 2.30 8.30
C ASN A 124 -17.98 0.83 7.86
N ALA A 125 -16.83 0.34 7.41
CA ALA A 125 -16.68 -1.04 6.98
C ALA A 125 -16.64 -1.98 8.20
N GLU A 126 -17.29 -3.13 8.07
CA GLU A 126 -17.22 -4.20 9.05
C GLU A 126 -15.88 -4.93 8.98
N LEU A 127 -15.36 -5.07 7.76
CA LEU A 127 -14.05 -5.59 7.42
C LEU A 127 -13.65 -5.13 6.02
N CYS A 128 -12.35 -5.24 5.72
CA CYS A 128 -11.79 -4.97 4.41
C CYS A 128 -11.04 -6.18 3.86
N LEU A 129 -11.26 -6.48 2.58
CA LEU A 129 -10.52 -7.49 1.82
C LEU A 129 -9.70 -6.78 0.75
N VAL A 130 -8.37 -6.90 0.81
CA VAL A 130 -7.46 -6.26 -0.15
C VAL A 130 -6.89 -7.30 -1.10
N PHE A 131 -7.09 -7.06 -2.40
CA PHE A 131 -6.75 -7.98 -3.50
C PHE A 131 -5.37 -7.76 -4.10
N GLU A 132 -4.51 -7.09 -3.35
CA GLU A 132 -3.07 -7.04 -3.59
C GLU A 132 -2.51 -8.46 -3.80
N PRO A 133 -1.40 -8.59 -4.56
CA PRO A 133 -0.78 -9.88 -4.80
C PRO A 133 -0.41 -10.58 -3.49
N SER A 134 -0.57 -11.91 -3.43
CA SER A 134 -0.13 -12.70 -2.29
C SER A 134 1.40 -12.69 -2.16
N ALA A 135 1.91 -13.04 -0.97
CA ALA A 135 3.34 -13.21 -0.73
C ALA A 135 3.69 -14.70 -0.80
N GLU A 136 4.04 -15.19 -1.99
CA GLU A 136 4.27 -16.62 -2.25
C GLU A 136 3.04 -17.46 -1.88
N GLY A 137 1.83 -16.96 -2.23
CA GLY A 137 0.56 -17.60 -1.88
C GLY A 137 0.04 -17.27 -0.47
N ARG A 138 0.84 -16.61 0.37
CA ARG A 138 0.45 -16.22 1.73
C ARG A 138 -0.32 -14.90 1.77
N VAL A 139 -1.29 -14.86 2.69
CA VAL A 139 -2.09 -13.66 3.01
C VAL A 139 -1.24 -12.72 3.86
N LYS A 140 -1.37 -11.42 3.64
CA LYS A 140 -0.65 -10.39 4.39
C LYS A 140 -1.52 -9.93 5.55
N THR A 141 -1.12 -10.29 6.76
CA THR A 141 -1.77 -9.87 8.02
C THR A 141 -0.95 -8.84 8.78
N GLY A 142 0.22 -8.48 8.23
CA GLY A 142 1.03 -7.37 8.68
C GLY A 142 1.70 -6.66 7.50
N ARG A 143 1.75 -5.33 7.53
CA ARG A 143 2.54 -4.51 6.61
C ARG A 143 3.24 -3.41 7.40
N LYS A 144 4.53 -3.20 7.14
CA LYS A 144 5.20 -2.01 7.68
C LYS A 144 4.53 -0.74 7.15
N GLY A 145 4.52 0.31 7.98
CA GLY A 145 4.23 1.67 7.53
C GLY A 145 5.44 2.29 6.85
N THR A 146 5.24 3.45 6.24
CA THR A 146 6.24 4.10 5.38
C THR A 146 6.25 5.61 5.59
N GLY A 147 7.44 6.18 5.72
CA GLY A 147 7.66 7.63 5.72
C GLY A 147 8.81 8.01 4.80
N GLN A 148 8.71 9.20 4.23
CA GLN A 148 9.76 9.81 3.41
C GLN A 148 10.03 11.22 3.93
N TYR A 149 11.29 11.52 4.17
CA TYR A 149 11.73 12.82 4.64
C TYR A 149 12.88 13.35 3.79
N LEU A 150 12.97 14.67 3.71
CA LEU A 150 14.10 15.38 3.12
C LEU A 150 14.67 16.30 4.19
N LEU A 151 15.88 16.00 4.67
CA LEU A 151 16.61 16.89 5.56
C LEU A 151 17.49 17.82 4.72
N LYS A 152 17.33 19.12 4.92
CA LYS A 152 18.15 20.16 4.29
C LYS A 152 18.97 20.87 5.35
N ALA A 153 20.23 21.16 5.03
CA ALA A 153 21.12 21.97 5.83
C ALA A 153 21.45 23.26 5.07
N HIS A 154 21.29 24.39 5.74
CA HIS A 154 21.61 25.72 5.22
C HIS A 154 22.75 26.32 6.03
N GLY A 155 23.89 26.52 5.36
CA GLY A 155 25.09 27.13 5.91
C GLY A 155 25.41 28.46 5.24
N SER A 156 26.70 28.75 5.04
CA SER A 156 27.17 30.02 4.45
C SER A 156 28.42 29.76 3.62
N PRO A 157 28.49 30.31 2.39
CA PRO A 157 29.62 30.07 1.51
C PRO A 157 30.83 30.90 1.93
N ALA A 158 32.03 30.36 1.71
CA ALA A 158 33.29 31.07 1.83
C ALA A 158 34.31 30.46 0.87
N HIS A 159 35.34 31.21 0.49
CA HIS A 159 36.43 30.66 -0.30
C HIS A 159 37.27 29.72 0.55
N ALA A 160 37.37 28.44 0.16
CA ALA A 160 37.93 27.38 0.99
C ALA A 160 39.42 27.59 1.35
N GLY A 161 40.16 28.32 0.52
CA GLY A 161 41.58 28.62 0.75
C GLY A 161 41.91 30.02 1.28
N LEU A 162 40.95 30.96 1.32
CA LEU A 162 41.24 32.33 1.74
C LEU A 162 40.76 32.57 3.17
N GLU A 163 39.48 32.29 3.44
CA GLU A 163 38.82 32.60 4.71
C GLU A 163 37.83 31.49 5.09
N PRO A 164 38.26 30.21 5.17
CA PRO A 164 37.37 29.07 5.42
C PRO A 164 36.57 29.19 6.73
N GLU A 165 37.10 29.89 7.74
CA GLU A 165 36.48 30.13 9.04
C GLU A 165 35.19 30.98 8.96
N LYS A 166 35.05 31.80 7.91
CA LYS A 166 33.82 32.55 7.63
C LYS A 166 32.71 31.68 7.04
N GLY A 167 33.06 30.50 6.53
CA GLY A 167 32.13 29.53 5.97
C GLY A 167 31.43 28.68 7.03
N VAL A 168 30.24 28.20 6.69
CA VAL A 168 29.49 27.22 7.46
C VAL A 168 29.14 26.08 6.51
N ASN A 169 29.76 24.92 6.72
CA ASN A 169 29.75 23.83 5.75
C ASN A 169 28.53 22.91 5.91
N ALA A 170 27.50 23.14 5.09
CA ALA A 170 26.26 22.36 5.09
C ALA A 170 26.44 20.89 4.66
N VAL A 171 27.41 20.59 3.79
CA VAL A 171 27.70 19.19 3.39
C VAL A 171 28.30 18.43 4.56
N SER A 172 29.22 19.05 5.29
CA SER A 172 29.78 18.45 6.51
C SER A 172 28.71 18.24 7.58
N GLU A 173 27.74 19.15 7.69
CA GLU A 173 26.59 18.97 8.60
C GLU A 173 25.79 17.72 8.21
N ILE A 174 25.34 17.62 6.96
CA ILE A 174 24.57 16.45 6.48
C ILE A 174 25.34 15.15 6.71
N ALA A 175 26.64 15.12 6.38
CA ALA A 175 27.47 13.93 6.59
C ALA A 175 27.46 13.45 8.06
N LYS A 176 27.52 14.37 9.03
CA LYS A 176 27.43 14.03 10.46
C LYS A 176 26.02 13.60 10.88
N GLN A 177 24.98 14.19 10.27
CA GLN A 177 23.60 13.82 10.56
C GLN A 177 23.25 12.39 10.09
N VAL A 178 23.89 11.88 9.02
CA VAL A 178 23.62 10.52 8.51
C VAL A 178 23.75 9.45 9.59
N GLU A 179 24.86 9.43 10.32
CA GLU A 179 25.08 8.46 11.40
C GLU A 179 24.04 8.63 12.53
N ARG A 180 23.70 9.87 12.88
CA ARG A 180 22.67 10.16 13.89
C ARG A 180 21.27 9.70 13.44
N ILE A 181 20.96 9.84 12.15
CA ILE A 181 19.69 9.40 11.55
C ILE A 181 19.62 7.87 11.56
N HIS A 182 20.67 7.16 11.13
CA HIS A 182 20.69 5.70 11.14
C HIS A 182 20.57 5.13 12.56
N ALA A 183 21.15 5.80 13.56
CA ALA A 183 21.03 5.40 14.96
C ALA A 183 19.58 5.45 15.52
N ILE A 184 18.63 6.07 14.82
CA ILE A 184 17.20 6.08 15.21
C ILE A 184 16.55 4.70 14.93
N ALA A 185 17.10 3.92 14.00
CA ALA A 185 16.58 2.62 13.61
C ALA A 185 16.55 1.63 14.77
N ARG A 186 15.56 0.72 14.75
CA ARG A 186 15.44 -0.39 15.70
C ARG A 186 15.13 -1.69 14.94
N PRO A 187 16.14 -2.29 14.27
CA PRO A 187 15.93 -3.46 13.43
C PRO A 187 15.38 -4.67 14.18
N ASP A 188 15.68 -4.77 15.48
CA ASP A 188 15.21 -5.78 16.42
C ASP A 188 13.67 -5.85 16.53
N ILE A 189 12.99 -4.71 16.38
CA ILE A 189 11.52 -4.62 16.31
C ILE A 189 11.01 -4.25 14.92
N GLY A 190 11.88 -4.31 13.91
CA GLY A 190 11.54 -4.11 12.51
C GLY A 190 11.43 -2.65 12.06
N THR A 191 11.90 -1.67 12.84
CA THR A 191 12.00 -0.27 12.41
C THR A 191 13.31 -0.02 11.67
N THR A 192 13.25 0.48 10.45
CA THR A 192 14.42 0.83 9.63
C THR A 192 14.37 2.31 9.26
N VAL A 193 15.50 3.00 9.40
CA VAL A 193 15.66 4.41 9.03
C VAL A 193 16.93 4.51 8.19
N ASN A 194 16.80 4.81 6.90
CA ASN A 194 17.90 4.78 5.96
C ASN A 194 18.01 6.11 5.23
N VAL A 195 19.23 6.62 5.11
CA VAL A 195 19.54 7.72 4.19
C VAL A 195 19.88 7.10 2.85
N CYS A 196 19.05 7.35 1.85
CA CYS A 196 19.16 6.70 0.54
C CYS A 196 19.89 7.58 -0.48
N THR A 197 19.86 8.91 -0.31
CA THR A 197 20.51 9.86 -1.22
C THR A 197 21.11 11.02 -0.43
N ILE A 198 22.22 11.57 -0.93
CA ILE A 198 22.89 12.76 -0.38
C ILE A 198 23.33 13.64 -1.56
N SER A 199 23.15 14.96 -1.44
CA SER A 199 23.68 15.93 -2.40
C SER A 199 23.99 17.28 -1.74
N GLY A 200 24.89 18.07 -2.33
CA GLY A 200 25.25 19.39 -1.84
C GLY A 200 26.56 19.92 -2.42
N GLY A 201 26.84 21.20 -2.17
CA GLY A 201 28.00 21.91 -2.74
C GLY A 201 27.82 22.33 -4.20
N THR A 202 28.76 23.14 -4.68
CA THR A 202 28.74 23.70 -6.04
C THR A 202 30.08 23.48 -6.74
N THR A 203 31.18 23.97 -6.17
CA THR A 203 32.55 23.81 -6.67
C THR A 203 33.50 23.38 -5.56
N SER A 204 34.64 22.79 -5.90
CA SER A 204 35.59 22.24 -4.93
C SER A 204 36.31 23.29 -4.06
N ASN A 205 36.30 24.56 -4.46
CA ASN A 205 36.99 25.65 -3.78
C ASN A 205 36.05 26.59 -3.00
N VAL A 206 34.78 26.23 -2.84
CA VAL A 206 33.77 27.01 -2.08
C VAL A 206 33.22 26.14 -0.96
N ILE A 207 33.22 26.66 0.27
CA ILE A 207 32.55 26.02 1.41
C ILE A 207 31.06 25.86 1.08
N PRO A 208 30.49 24.64 1.09
CA PRO A 208 29.10 24.41 0.71
C PRO A 208 28.10 25.12 1.63
N ALA A 209 27.31 26.03 1.07
CA ALA A 209 26.21 26.69 1.78
C ALA A 209 24.93 25.85 1.85
N TYR A 210 24.82 24.78 1.05
CA TYR A 210 23.66 23.91 0.99
C TYR A 210 24.06 22.44 0.89
N GLY A 211 23.32 21.59 1.60
CA GLY A 211 23.35 20.14 1.48
C GLY A 211 22.00 19.55 1.87
N GLN A 212 21.70 18.36 1.37
CA GLN A 212 20.47 17.65 1.69
C GLN A 212 20.66 16.12 1.67
N CYS A 213 19.76 15.41 2.33
CA CYS A 213 19.63 13.96 2.22
C CYS A 213 18.17 13.49 2.30
N GLU A 214 17.85 12.41 1.59
CA GLU A 214 16.52 11.77 1.64
C GLU A 214 16.55 10.55 2.55
N ILE A 215 15.52 10.44 3.39
CA ILE A 215 15.41 9.44 4.45
C ILE A 215 14.17 8.58 4.19
N ASP A 216 14.37 7.27 4.04
CA ASP A 216 13.31 6.26 4.01
C ASP A 216 13.13 5.68 5.42
N VAL A 217 11.89 5.68 5.88
CA VAL A 217 11.52 5.14 7.18
C VAL A 217 10.50 4.02 6.99
N ARG A 218 10.74 2.87 7.63
CA ARG A 218 9.77 1.78 7.78
C ARG A 218 9.61 1.44 9.25
N PHE A 219 8.38 1.19 9.68
CA PHE A 219 8.06 0.85 11.07
C PHE A 219 6.94 -0.18 11.12
N THR A 220 6.89 -0.95 12.21
CA THR A 220 5.91 -2.02 12.41
C THR A 220 4.71 -1.58 13.25
N THR A 221 4.83 -0.51 14.04
CA THR A 221 3.78 0.00 14.93
C THR A 221 3.62 1.52 14.81
N MET A 222 2.44 2.04 15.18
CA MET A 222 2.21 3.49 15.16
C MET A 222 3.10 4.23 16.18
N SER A 223 3.34 3.62 17.34
CA SER A 223 4.25 4.19 18.35
C SER A 223 5.68 4.37 17.82
N GLU A 224 6.14 3.46 16.96
CA GLU A 224 7.42 3.62 16.28
C GLU A 224 7.41 4.72 15.23
N ALA A 225 6.30 4.88 14.52
CA ALA A 225 6.12 5.99 13.59
C ALA A 225 6.28 7.34 14.32
N GLU A 226 5.55 7.53 15.42
CA GLU A 226 5.59 8.75 16.25
C GLU A 226 6.97 9.02 16.84
N ARG A 227 7.65 7.98 17.36
CA ARG A 227 9.01 8.10 17.90
C ARG A 227 9.98 8.55 16.81
N VAL A 228 9.98 7.89 15.65
CA VAL A 228 10.92 8.22 14.57
C VAL A 228 10.67 9.63 14.04
N ASP A 229 9.41 10.01 13.81
CA ASP A 229 9.05 11.37 13.35
C ASP A 229 9.52 12.42 14.37
N SER A 230 9.30 12.19 15.66
CA SER A 230 9.77 13.07 16.74
C SER A 230 11.30 13.18 16.77
N CYS A 231 12.02 12.06 16.68
CA CYS A 231 13.49 12.05 16.64
C CYS A 231 14.03 12.83 15.42
N LEU A 232 13.45 12.65 14.23
CA LEU A 232 13.88 13.36 13.02
C LEU A 232 13.60 14.86 13.12
N ARG A 233 12.44 15.26 13.65
CA ARG A 233 12.07 16.68 13.82
C ARG A 233 12.89 17.40 14.88
N SER A 234 13.51 16.67 15.81
CA SER A 234 14.28 17.21 16.92
C SER A 234 15.80 17.11 16.72
N LEU A 235 16.28 16.75 15.51
CA LEU A 235 17.71 16.69 15.21
C LEU A 235 18.39 18.06 15.47
N PRO A 236 19.35 18.14 16.40
CA PRO A 236 20.10 19.37 16.62
C PRO A 236 21.22 19.49 15.59
N PRO A 237 21.56 20.71 15.12
CA PRO A 237 22.71 20.91 14.28
C PRO A 237 24.02 20.63 15.04
N PHE A 238 25.06 20.16 14.35
CA PHE A 238 26.40 20.00 14.93
C PHE A 238 27.18 21.32 14.95
N ASP A 239 26.95 22.21 13.98
CA ASP A 239 27.38 23.61 14.01
C ASP A 239 26.15 24.50 14.23
N GLU A 240 26.10 25.23 15.34
CA GLU A 240 24.95 26.08 15.72
C GLU A 240 24.61 27.16 14.69
N ARG A 241 25.54 27.48 13.78
CA ARG A 241 25.33 28.41 12.67
C ARG A 241 24.55 27.79 11.50
N VAL A 242 24.38 26.46 11.48
CA VAL A 242 23.60 25.76 10.47
C VAL A 242 22.13 25.75 10.84
N ARG A 243 21.28 26.12 9.87
CA ARG A 243 19.83 25.90 9.98
C ARG A 243 19.46 24.59 9.30
N LEU A 244 18.89 23.66 10.08
CA LEU A 244 18.28 22.45 9.57
C LEU A 244 16.81 22.69 9.22
N GLU A 245 16.35 22.09 8.12
CA GLU A 245 14.95 22.11 7.68
C GLU A 245 14.57 20.68 7.29
N LEU A 246 13.57 20.11 7.98
CA LEU A 246 13.04 18.79 7.66
C LEU A 246 11.72 18.94 6.92
N CYS A 247 11.65 18.41 5.69
CA CYS A 247 10.42 18.27 4.93
C CYS A 247 9.97 16.80 4.92
N GLY A 248 8.69 16.56 4.60
CA GLY A 248 8.12 15.23 4.51
C GLY A 248 7.46 14.77 5.81
N ALA A 249 6.96 13.53 5.76
CA ALA A 249 6.16 12.94 6.82
C ALA A 249 6.04 11.42 6.61
N ILE A 250 5.47 10.78 7.62
CA ILE A 250 4.83 9.48 7.45
C ILE A 250 3.73 9.59 6.39
N ASN A 251 3.79 8.73 5.38
CA ASN A 251 2.73 8.60 4.39
C ASN A 251 1.71 7.55 4.86
N ARG A 252 2.15 6.29 5.02
CA ARG A 252 1.30 5.15 5.37
C ARG A 252 1.54 4.70 6.82
N PRO A 253 0.50 4.64 7.66
CA PRO A 253 0.53 3.91 8.94
C PRO A 253 0.90 2.43 8.75
N PRO A 254 1.22 1.67 9.82
CA PRO A 254 1.39 0.23 9.69
C PRO A 254 0.05 -0.50 9.63
N LEU A 255 0.04 -1.67 8.98
CA LEU A 255 -1.00 -2.67 9.17
C LEU A 255 -0.47 -3.63 10.24
N GLU A 256 -0.99 -3.51 11.45
CA GLU A 256 -0.63 -4.36 12.59
C GLU A 256 -1.51 -5.62 12.63
N ARG A 257 -0.92 -6.76 13.03
CA ARG A 257 -1.66 -8.02 13.20
C ARG A 257 -2.46 -8.00 14.51
N THR A 258 -3.53 -7.20 14.54
CA THR A 258 -4.44 -7.10 15.68
C THR A 258 -5.22 -8.41 15.89
N PRO A 259 -5.84 -8.64 17.07
CA PRO A 259 -6.69 -9.80 17.29
C PRO A 259 -7.81 -9.96 16.25
N GLN A 260 -8.37 -8.85 15.75
CA GLN A 260 -9.42 -8.86 14.72
C GLN A 260 -8.87 -9.25 13.34
N VAL A 261 -7.66 -8.80 12.99
CA VAL A 261 -6.96 -9.23 11.76
C VAL A 261 -6.65 -10.73 11.83
N ALA A 262 -6.11 -11.19 12.96
CA ALA A 262 -5.82 -12.60 13.21
C ALA A 262 -7.08 -13.48 13.09
N ALA A 263 -8.20 -13.07 13.70
CA ALA A 263 -9.47 -13.79 13.60
C ALA A 263 -10.01 -13.85 12.15
N LEU A 264 -9.85 -12.77 11.38
CA LEU A 264 -10.24 -12.76 9.96
C LEU A 264 -9.36 -13.70 9.13
N PHE A 265 -8.06 -13.77 9.41
CA PHE A 265 -7.16 -14.73 8.78
C PHE A 265 -7.50 -16.18 9.14
N GLU A 266 -7.75 -16.50 10.41
CA GLU A 266 -8.14 -17.86 10.81
C GLU A 266 -9.43 -18.32 10.11
N LYS A 267 -10.38 -17.41 9.89
CA LYS A 267 -11.56 -17.68 9.07
C LYS A 267 -11.21 -17.99 7.62
N ALA A 268 -10.35 -17.19 7.00
CA ALA A 268 -9.88 -17.44 5.64
C ALA A 268 -9.14 -18.79 5.54
N LYS A 269 -8.34 -19.13 6.56
CA LYS A 269 -7.59 -20.38 6.66
C LYS A 269 -8.50 -21.59 6.78
N ALA A 270 -9.52 -21.53 7.64
CA ALA A 270 -10.51 -22.58 7.79
C ALA A 270 -11.32 -22.80 6.49
N ILE A 271 -11.64 -21.73 5.77
CA ILE A 271 -12.29 -21.82 4.45
C ILE A 271 -11.37 -22.52 3.45
N ALA A 272 -10.10 -22.11 3.36
CA ALA A 272 -9.14 -22.73 2.45
C ALA A 272 -9.02 -24.24 2.70
N GLN A 273 -8.90 -24.63 3.98
CA GLN A 273 -8.78 -26.03 4.38
C GLN A 273 -10.00 -26.89 4.02
N SER A 274 -11.20 -26.30 3.89
CA SER A 274 -12.41 -27.08 3.57
C SER A 274 -12.45 -27.62 2.13
N PHE A 275 -11.52 -27.20 1.27
CA PHE A 275 -11.37 -27.69 -0.10
C PHE A 275 -9.92 -28.03 -0.44
N ASP A 276 -9.15 -28.50 0.55
CA ASP A 276 -7.76 -28.96 0.40
C ASP A 276 -6.77 -27.89 -0.09
N TYR A 277 -7.08 -26.61 0.16
CA TYR A 277 -6.19 -25.50 -0.14
C TYR A 277 -5.51 -24.98 1.14
N ALA A 278 -4.20 -24.82 1.09
CA ALA A 278 -3.43 -24.31 2.22
C ALA A 278 -3.05 -22.85 1.99
N ILE A 279 -3.42 -21.99 2.95
CA ILE A 279 -2.88 -20.63 3.04
C ILE A 279 -2.16 -20.46 4.37
N ASP A 280 -1.14 -19.63 4.34
CA ASP A 280 -0.46 -19.14 5.53
C ASP A 280 -0.49 -17.60 5.52
N GLU A 281 -0.02 -17.00 6.61
CA GLU A 281 0.08 -15.55 6.73
C GLU A 281 1.53 -15.06 6.81
N VAL A 282 1.72 -13.77 6.53
CA VAL A 282 3.04 -13.14 6.63
C VAL A 282 2.94 -11.65 6.92
N GLN A 283 3.97 -11.13 7.60
CA GLN A 283 4.24 -9.71 7.70
C GLN A 283 5.27 -9.28 6.65
N VAL A 284 4.98 -8.25 5.87
CA VAL A 284 5.85 -7.77 4.79
C VAL A 284 6.33 -6.33 5.01
N GLY A 285 7.46 -5.97 4.39
CA GLY A 285 8.00 -4.61 4.45
C GLY A 285 7.30 -3.58 3.56
N GLY A 286 6.58 -4.03 2.53
CA GLY A 286 5.83 -3.16 1.62
C GLY A 286 4.46 -2.76 2.16
N ALA A 287 4.03 -1.54 1.89
CA ALA A 287 2.71 -1.04 2.26
C ALA A 287 1.71 -1.14 1.08
N SER A 288 0.43 -0.92 1.34
CA SER A 288 -0.66 -0.82 0.37
C SER A 288 -1.71 0.20 0.87
N ASP A 289 -2.78 0.43 0.11
CA ASP A 289 -3.95 1.17 0.59
C ASP A 289 -4.62 0.49 1.81
N GLY A 290 -4.40 -0.81 2.02
CA GLY A 290 -4.85 -1.53 3.19
C GLY A 290 -4.30 -0.97 4.50
N ASN A 291 -3.12 -0.33 4.47
CA ASN A 291 -2.54 0.34 5.63
C ASN A 291 -3.43 1.49 6.15
N PHE A 292 -4.06 2.27 5.27
CA PHE A 292 -4.96 3.34 5.68
C PHE A 292 -6.21 2.79 6.35
N VAL A 293 -6.76 1.71 5.81
CA VAL A 293 -7.95 1.05 6.37
C VAL A 293 -7.65 0.43 7.73
N ALA A 294 -6.48 -0.21 7.89
CA ALA A 294 -6.02 -0.75 9.16
C ALA A 294 -5.91 0.34 10.24
N ALA A 295 -5.41 1.53 9.88
CA ALA A 295 -5.29 2.68 10.78
C ALA A 295 -6.64 3.20 11.30
N LEU A 296 -7.74 2.91 10.60
CA LEU A 296 -9.11 3.22 11.07
C LEU A 296 -9.66 2.19 12.07
N GLY A 297 -8.89 1.15 12.41
CA GLY A 297 -9.32 0.06 13.29
C GLY A 297 -10.27 -0.94 12.61
N VAL A 298 -10.36 -0.90 11.28
CA VAL A 298 -11.15 -1.85 10.49
C VAL A 298 -10.38 -3.16 10.34
N PRO A 299 -10.97 -4.34 10.65
CA PRO A 299 -10.32 -5.63 10.45
C PRO A 299 -10.07 -5.83 8.97
N ILE A 300 -8.85 -6.23 8.64
CA ILE A 300 -8.43 -6.30 7.25
C ILE A 300 -7.47 -7.45 7.06
N ILE A 301 -7.57 -8.10 5.91
CA ILE A 301 -6.48 -8.93 5.39
C ILE A 301 -6.16 -8.49 3.97
N ASP A 302 -4.89 -8.60 3.64
CA ASP A 302 -4.33 -8.18 2.37
C ASP A 302 -3.65 -9.39 1.70
N GLY A 303 -3.23 -9.30 0.44
CA GLY A 303 -2.58 -10.40 -0.25
C GLY A 303 -3.55 -11.51 -0.65
N LEU A 304 -4.84 -11.18 -0.83
CA LEU A 304 -5.86 -12.13 -1.31
C LEU A 304 -5.79 -12.37 -2.82
N GLY A 305 -4.90 -11.66 -3.52
CA GLY A 305 -4.60 -11.90 -4.92
C GLY A 305 -3.93 -13.26 -5.17
N LEU A 306 -3.74 -13.55 -6.44
CA LEU A 306 -3.14 -14.79 -6.93
C LEU A 306 -1.68 -14.95 -6.46
N ALA A 307 -1.21 -16.19 -6.41
CA ALA A 307 0.21 -16.51 -6.27
C ALA A 307 0.99 -16.09 -7.52
N GLY A 308 2.21 -15.62 -7.33
CA GLY A 308 3.05 -15.09 -8.39
C GLY A 308 4.27 -14.37 -7.83
N THR A 309 5.04 -13.73 -8.71
CA THR A 309 6.20 -12.92 -8.32
C THR A 309 6.56 -11.92 -9.40
N GLY A 310 7.59 -11.09 -9.13
CA GLY A 310 8.12 -10.13 -10.07
C GLY A 310 7.28 -8.87 -10.18
N ALA A 311 6.52 -8.50 -9.15
CA ALA A 311 5.92 -7.17 -9.07
C ALA A 311 6.99 -6.12 -9.37
N HIS A 312 6.68 -5.21 -10.30
CA HIS A 312 7.56 -4.11 -10.74
C HIS A 312 8.79 -4.57 -11.54
N MET A 313 8.85 -5.84 -11.94
CA MET A 313 9.94 -6.43 -12.75
C MET A 313 9.44 -6.82 -14.15
N LEU A 314 10.38 -7.02 -15.09
CA LEU A 314 10.04 -7.52 -16.44
C LEU A 314 9.58 -8.98 -16.46
N THR A 315 9.80 -9.70 -15.37
CA THR A 315 9.41 -11.11 -15.19
C THR A 315 8.11 -11.25 -14.42
N GLU A 316 7.31 -10.19 -14.27
CA GLU A 316 6.04 -10.21 -13.56
C GLU A 316 5.11 -11.29 -14.11
N HIS A 317 4.65 -12.19 -13.24
CA HIS A 317 3.71 -13.26 -13.59
C HIS A 317 2.87 -13.74 -12.40
N ILE A 318 1.73 -14.36 -12.72
CA ILE A 318 0.92 -15.17 -11.81
C ILE A 318 1.11 -16.66 -12.11
N MET A 319 0.81 -17.51 -11.13
CA MET A 319 0.73 -18.96 -11.28
C MET A 319 -0.67 -19.34 -11.74
N VAL A 320 -0.80 -19.92 -12.95
CA VAL A 320 -2.11 -20.27 -13.53
C VAL A 320 -2.83 -21.32 -12.69
N GLY A 321 -2.08 -22.26 -12.09
CA GLY A 321 -2.63 -23.29 -11.23
C GLY A 321 -3.26 -22.79 -9.93
N ASP A 322 -2.90 -21.58 -9.44
CA ASP A 322 -3.47 -21.01 -8.21
C ASP A 322 -4.87 -20.39 -8.43
N ILE A 323 -5.24 -20.13 -9.69
CA ILE A 323 -6.48 -19.40 -10.03
C ILE A 323 -7.74 -20.09 -9.46
N PRO A 324 -7.97 -21.40 -9.66
CA PRO A 324 -9.20 -22.03 -9.19
C PRO A 324 -9.33 -22.02 -7.67
N ASP A 325 -8.26 -22.33 -6.95
CA ASP A 325 -8.28 -22.42 -5.49
C ASP A 325 -8.41 -21.05 -4.84
N ARG A 326 -7.67 -20.05 -5.36
CA ARG A 326 -7.79 -18.67 -4.89
C ARG A 326 -9.18 -18.09 -5.18
N ALA A 327 -9.76 -18.38 -6.35
CA ALA A 327 -11.11 -17.95 -6.68
C ALA A 327 -12.15 -18.57 -5.74
N THR A 328 -11.98 -19.85 -5.40
CA THR A 328 -12.83 -20.56 -4.43
C THR A 328 -12.72 -19.92 -3.05
N LEU A 329 -11.51 -19.68 -2.55
CA LEU A 329 -11.26 -19.00 -1.26
C LEU A 329 -11.97 -17.64 -1.21
N VAL A 330 -11.71 -16.78 -2.19
CA VAL A 330 -12.26 -15.43 -2.27
C VAL A 330 -13.79 -15.46 -2.32
N THR A 331 -14.36 -16.35 -3.12
CA THR A 331 -15.81 -16.52 -3.26
C THR A 331 -16.45 -16.89 -1.92
N HIS A 332 -15.91 -17.92 -1.24
CA HIS A 332 -16.42 -18.33 0.06
C HIS A 332 -16.24 -17.25 1.12
N LEU A 333 -15.09 -16.56 1.11
CA LEU A 333 -14.83 -15.49 2.04
C LEU A 333 -15.83 -14.36 1.85
N ILE A 334 -16.02 -13.84 0.64
CA ILE A 334 -17.02 -12.80 0.36
C ILE A 334 -18.45 -13.25 0.74
N ALA A 335 -18.80 -14.51 0.44
CA ALA A 335 -20.12 -15.05 0.73
C ALA A 335 -20.40 -15.23 2.23
N THR A 336 -19.37 -15.30 3.08
CA THR A 336 -19.52 -15.63 4.51
C THR A 336 -18.91 -14.58 5.44
N ALA A 337 -18.15 -13.60 4.94
CA ALA A 337 -17.43 -12.63 5.74
C ALA A 337 -18.38 -11.62 6.39
N ALA A 338 -18.72 -11.90 7.65
CA ALA A 338 -19.18 -10.93 8.64
C ALA A 338 -18.35 -11.12 9.92
N ARG A 339 -18.23 -10.07 10.74
CA ARG A 339 -17.74 -10.26 12.11
C ARG A 339 -18.72 -11.15 12.88
N GLN A 340 -18.18 -12.04 13.71
CA GLN A 340 -18.98 -12.66 14.76
C GLN A 340 -19.29 -11.55 15.80
N ARG A 341 -20.56 -11.42 16.16
CA ARG A 341 -21.03 -10.40 17.12
C ARG A 341 -20.69 -10.78 18.54
#